data_AF-A0A7W2SIA3-F1
#
_entry.id   AF-A0A7W2SIA3-F1
#
_cell.length_a   1.000
_cell.length_b   1.000
_cell.length_c   1.000
_cell.angle_alpha   90.00
_cell.angle_beta   90.00
_cell.angle_gamma   90.00
#
_symmetry.space_group_name_H-M   'P 1'
#
loop_
_entity.id
_entity.type
_entity.pdbx_description
1 polymer ?
#
loop_
_entity_poly.entity_id
_entity_poly.type
_entity_poly.pdbx_seq_one_letter_code
_entity_poly.pdbx_strand_id
1 'polypeptide(L)'
;MNTEIDIETLKKNPEIYRDTVQLVKRPDGLFCKHPSDFFNRNYLKHVSSMTNEEVAENLGITPKHLSNFLNEKVNIDPHFAVRLARATGFCVGTWLEAQRKFDTYHSAK
;
A
#
# COMPACT_ATOMS: atom_id res chain seq x y z
N MET A 1 3.58 28.21 10.58
CA MET A 1 3.30 28.00 12.03
C MET A 1 3.49 26.52 12.29
N ASN A 2 4.52 26.15 13.04
CA ASN A 2 4.76 24.76 13.39
C ASN A 2 3.75 24.36 14.45
N THR A 3 2.83 23.48 14.08
CA THR A 3 1.86 22.90 15.01
C THR A 3 2.56 21.74 15.72
N GLU A 4 3.33 22.05 16.77
CA GLU A 4 3.72 21.02 17.73
C GLU A 4 2.45 20.52 18.42
N ILE A 5 2.21 19.21 18.31
CA ILE A 5 1.04 18.56 18.90
C ILE A 5 1.33 18.41 20.39
N ASP A 6 0.56 19.09 21.23
CA ASP A 6 0.65 18.96 22.69
C ASP A 6 0.11 17.61 23.17
N ILE A 7 1.02 16.74 23.60
CA ILE A 7 0.74 15.37 24.05
C ILE A 7 -0.13 15.34 25.31
N GLU A 8 -0.09 16.38 26.14
CA GLU A 8 -0.85 16.43 27.39
C GLU A 8 -2.34 16.69 27.13
N THR A 9 -2.65 17.48 26.10
CA THR A 9 -4.01 17.69 25.58
C THR A 9 -4.58 16.43 24.92
N LEU A 10 -3.78 15.64 24.20
CA LEU A 10 -4.22 14.36 23.58
C LEU A 10 -4.75 13.35 24.61
N LYS A 11 -4.13 13.30 25.79
CA LYS A 11 -4.50 12.34 26.86
C LYS A 11 -5.82 12.70 27.55
N LYS A 12 -6.19 13.98 27.56
CA LYS A 12 -7.39 14.47 28.28
C LYS A 12 -8.66 14.37 27.45
N ASN A 13 -8.56 14.33 26.12
CA ASN A 13 -9.75 14.24 25.27
C ASN A 13 -9.40 13.69 23.87
N PRO A 14 -9.35 12.35 23.71
CA PRO A 14 -8.91 11.72 22.46
C PRO A 14 -9.85 12.02 21.27
N GLU A 15 -11.11 12.35 21.55
CA GLU A 15 -12.14 12.56 20.53
C GLU A 15 -12.07 13.95 19.86
N ILE A 16 -11.43 14.94 20.49
CA ILE A 16 -11.41 16.35 20.02
C ILE A 16 -10.70 16.50 18.67
N TYR A 17 -9.81 15.57 18.30
CA TYR A 17 -9.04 15.68 17.07
C TYR A 17 -9.70 15.03 15.84
N ARG A 18 -10.79 14.26 15.98
CA ARG A 18 -11.47 13.67 14.79
C ARG A 18 -11.87 14.72 13.77
N ASP A 19 -12.38 15.86 14.24
CA ASP A 19 -12.87 16.95 13.38
C ASP A 19 -11.75 17.84 12.84
N THR A 20 -10.59 17.85 13.50
CA THR A 20 -9.40 18.62 13.08
C THR A 20 -8.51 17.88 12.10
N VAL A 21 -8.56 16.55 12.09
CA VAL A 21 -7.84 15.73 11.10
C VAL A 21 -8.63 15.73 9.80
N GLN A 22 -8.36 16.74 8.97
CA GLN A 22 -8.79 16.77 7.58
C GLN A 22 -8.08 15.64 6.84
N LEU A 23 -8.71 14.47 6.72
CA LEU A 23 -8.21 13.45 5.82
C LEU A 23 -8.32 14.01 4.38
N VAL A 24 -7.19 14.37 3.76
CA VAL A 24 -7.18 14.81 2.36
C VAL A 24 -7.52 13.62 1.48
N LYS A 25 -8.72 13.65 0.90
CA LYS A 25 -9.19 12.59 0.01
C LYS A 25 -8.43 12.71 -1.30
N ARG A 26 -7.81 11.63 -1.76
CA ARG A 26 -7.21 11.60 -3.10
C ARG A 26 -8.32 11.76 -4.15
N PRO A 27 -7.98 12.21 -5.38
CA PRO A 27 -8.97 12.44 -6.44
C PRO A 27 -9.84 11.21 -6.79
N ASP A 28 -9.31 10.01 -6.55
CA ASP A 28 -9.99 8.72 -6.74
C ASP A 28 -10.94 8.36 -5.59
N GLY A 29 -11.01 9.18 -4.53
CA GLY A 29 -11.90 8.97 -3.39
C GLY A 29 -11.35 8.01 -2.32
N LEU A 30 -10.11 7.52 -2.47
CA LEU A 30 -9.50 6.57 -1.55
C LEU A 30 -8.39 7.24 -0.73
N PHE A 31 -8.43 7.08 0.60
CA PHE A 31 -7.30 7.54 1.43
C PHE A 31 -6.07 6.63 1.27
N CYS A 32 -6.29 5.35 0.96
CA CYS A 32 -5.24 4.35 0.73
C CYS A 32 -5.48 3.62 -0.60
N LYS A 33 -4.53 3.74 -1.54
CA LYS A 33 -4.54 3.00 -2.81
C LYS A 33 -4.15 1.53 -2.61
N HIS A 34 -4.57 0.67 -3.53
CA HIS A 34 -4.16 -0.72 -3.55
C HIS A 34 -2.63 -0.85 -3.58
N PRO A 35 -2.04 -1.87 -2.91
CA PRO A 35 -0.59 -2.08 -2.91
C PRO A 35 0.05 -2.21 -4.31
N SER A 36 -0.73 -2.57 -5.34
CA SER A 36 -0.25 -2.58 -6.72
C SER A 36 0.17 -1.20 -7.23
N ASP A 37 -0.43 -0.11 -6.76
CA ASP A 37 0.02 1.26 -7.08
C ASP A 37 1.40 1.54 -6.46
N PHE A 38 1.65 1.04 -5.24
CA PHE A 38 2.98 1.09 -4.62
C PHE A 38 3.99 0.30 -5.43
N PHE A 39 3.64 -0.90 -5.87
CA PHE A 39 4.50 -1.72 -6.71
C PHE A 39 4.80 -1.05 -8.06
N ASN A 40 3.79 -0.49 -8.72
CA ASN A 40 3.96 0.16 -10.00
C ASN A 40 4.91 1.37 -9.90
N ARG A 41 4.64 2.28 -8.95
CA ARG A 41 5.41 3.53 -8.84
C ARG A 41 6.85 3.36 -8.36
N ASN A 42 7.12 2.36 -7.51
CA ASN A 42 8.43 2.18 -6.88
C ASN A 42 9.27 1.05 -7.49
N TYR A 43 8.67 0.17 -8.29
CA TYR A 43 9.39 -0.94 -8.90
C TYR A 43 9.19 -0.98 -10.41
N LEU A 44 7.96 -1.15 -10.92
CA LEU A 44 7.73 -1.33 -12.37
C LEU A 44 8.25 -0.18 -13.22
N LYS A 45 8.09 1.07 -12.76
CA LYS A 45 8.61 2.24 -13.48
C LYS A 45 10.13 2.26 -13.64
N HIS A 46 10.86 1.53 -12.79
CA HIS A 46 12.32 1.43 -12.82
C HIS A 46 12.83 0.21 -13.57
N VAL A 47 11.97 -0.77 -13.85
CA VAL A 47 12.28 -1.98 -14.62
C VAL A 47 11.56 -1.98 -15.97
N SER A 48 11.39 -0.81 -16.58
CA SER A 48 10.60 -0.61 -17.80
C SER A 48 11.10 -1.39 -19.03
N SER A 49 12.32 -1.94 -18.99
CA SER A 49 12.86 -2.83 -20.01
C SER A 49 12.36 -4.28 -19.91
N MET A 50 11.74 -4.67 -18.78
CA MET A 50 11.22 -6.01 -18.55
C MET A 50 9.75 -6.10 -18.97
N THR A 51 9.40 -7.23 -19.57
CA THR A 51 8.01 -7.63 -19.86
C THR A 51 7.30 -8.07 -18.58
N ASN A 52 5.96 -8.08 -18.61
CA ASN A 52 5.17 -8.56 -17.46
C ASN A 52 5.45 -10.03 -17.15
N GLU A 53 5.78 -10.83 -18.15
CA GLU A 53 6.17 -12.23 -18.03
C GLU A 53 7.47 -12.37 -17.24
N GLU A 54 8.52 -11.62 -17.61
CA GLU A 54 9.80 -11.63 -16.90
C GLU A 54 9.67 -11.11 -15.46
N VAL A 55 8.85 -10.09 -15.24
CA VAL A 55 8.56 -9.59 -13.89
C VAL A 55 7.88 -10.67 -13.05
N ALA A 56 6.88 -11.36 -13.61
CA ALA A 56 6.18 -12.44 -12.93
C ALA A 56 7.13 -13.60 -12.59
N GLU A 57 8.03 -13.96 -13.50
CA GLU A 57 9.07 -14.96 -13.30
C GLU A 57 10.02 -14.57 -12.17
N ASN A 58 10.48 -13.31 -12.13
CA ASN A 58 11.35 -12.81 -11.05
C ASN A 58 10.65 -12.84 -9.66
N LEU A 59 9.33 -12.63 -9.63
CA LEU A 59 8.49 -12.79 -8.44
C LEU A 59 8.15 -14.27 -8.13
N GLY A 60 8.48 -15.19 -9.03
CA GLY A 60 8.14 -16.61 -8.98
C GLY A 60 6.64 -16.91 -9.10
N ILE A 61 5.84 -15.96 -9.59
CA ILE A 61 4.38 -16.07 -9.72
C ILE A 61 3.98 -16.28 -11.18
N THR A 62 2.72 -16.64 -11.43
CA THR A 62 2.23 -16.70 -12.81
C THR A 62 1.97 -15.30 -13.37
N PRO A 63 2.14 -15.06 -14.69
CA PRO A 63 1.80 -13.78 -15.31
C PRO A 63 0.34 -13.37 -15.07
N LYS A 64 -0.57 -14.36 -15.00
CA LYS A 64 -1.98 -14.13 -14.64
C LYS A 64 -2.14 -13.59 -13.21
N HIS A 65 -1.37 -14.12 -12.26
CA HIS A 65 -1.38 -13.62 -10.88
C HIS A 65 -0.86 -12.18 -10.83
N LEU A 66 0.23 -11.86 -11.54
CA LEU A 66 0.74 -10.49 -11.64
C LEU A 66 -0.32 -9.56 -12.25
N SER A 67 -0.93 -9.94 -13.38
CA SER A 67 -1.98 -9.16 -14.02
C SER A 67 -3.16 -8.90 -13.07
N ASN A 68 -3.63 -9.92 -12.35
CA ASN A 68 -4.69 -9.75 -11.37
C ASN A 68 -4.28 -8.81 -10.22
N PHE A 69 -3.05 -8.91 -9.74
CA PHE A 69 -2.51 -7.99 -8.73
C PHE A 69 -2.46 -6.55 -9.24
N LEU A 70 -1.97 -6.30 -10.46
CA LEU A 70 -1.92 -4.96 -11.05
C LEU A 70 -3.32 -4.36 -11.26
N ASN A 71 -4.30 -5.21 -11.55
CA ASN A 71 -5.71 -4.83 -11.67
C ASN A 71 -6.47 -4.83 -10.33
N GLU A 72 -5.78 -4.86 -9.20
CA GLU A 72 -6.37 -4.74 -7.84
C GLU A 72 -7.33 -5.91 -7.48
N LYS A 73 -7.17 -7.07 -8.12
CA LYS A 73 -7.99 -8.28 -7.90
C LYS A 73 -7.35 -9.30 -6.97
N VAL A 74 -6.14 -9.02 -6.48
CA VAL A 74 -5.38 -9.92 -5.62
C VAL A 74 -4.84 -9.14 -4.43
N ASN A 75 -5.18 -9.60 -3.24
CA ASN A 75 -4.62 -9.11 -2.00
C ASN A 75 -3.23 -9.70 -1.75
N ILE A 76 -2.41 -8.99 -0.99
CA ILE A 76 -1.10 -9.46 -0.54
C ILE A 76 -1.26 -10.31 0.72
N ASP A 77 -1.06 -11.62 0.56
CA ASP A 77 -0.84 -12.54 1.69
C ASP A 77 0.64 -12.55 2.14
N PRO A 78 0.98 -13.13 3.31
CA PRO A 78 2.36 -13.18 3.80
C PRO A 78 3.37 -13.84 2.85
N HIS A 79 2.98 -14.87 2.10
CA HIS A 79 3.87 -15.54 1.15
C HIS A 79 4.13 -14.67 -0.07
N PHE A 80 3.09 -13.98 -0.55
CA PHE A 80 3.25 -13.03 -1.65
C PHE A 80 4.08 -11.82 -1.23
N ALA A 81 3.93 -11.33 0.00
CA ALA A 81 4.75 -10.26 0.56
C ALA A 81 6.25 -10.63 0.60
N VAL A 82 6.59 -11.87 0.93
CA VAL A 82 7.98 -12.37 0.90
C VAL A 82 8.55 -12.35 -0.53
N ARG A 83 7.76 -12.76 -1.52
CA ARG A 83 8.17 -12.74 -2.94
C ARG A 83 8.40 -11.32 -3.43
N LEU A 84 7.47 -10.41 -3.13
CA LEU A 84 7.59 -8.99 -3.44
C LEU A 84 8.83 -8.39 -2.78
N ALA A 85 9.09 -8.69 -1.50
CA ALA A 85 10.26 -8.19 -0.80
C ALA A 85 11.57 -8.64 -1.46
N ARG A 86 11.65 -9.92 -1.85
CA ARG A 86 12.83 -10.47 -2.55
C ARG A 86 13.09 -9.83 -3.90
N ALA A 87 12.03 -9.57 -4.68
CA ALA A 87 12.17 -8.99 -6.02
C ALA A 87 12.45 -7.47 -5.98
N THR A 88 11.84 -6.76 -5.03
CA THR A 88 11.85 -5.28 -5.01
C THR A 88 12.85 -4.67 -4.04
N GLY A 89 13.39 -5.44 -3.10
CA GLY A 89 14.27 -4.95 -2.03
C GLY A 89 13.55 -4.24 -0.88
N PHE A 90 12.24 -4.01 -0.97
CA PHE A 90 11.45 -3.51 0.16
C PHE A 90 11.23 -4.59 1.22
N CYS A 91 11.08 -4.20 2.49
CA CYS A 91 10.83 -5.19 3.54
C CYS A 91 9.41 -5.79 3.43
N VAL A 92 9.26 -7.03 3.90
CA VAL A 92 7.97 -7.75 3.94
C VAL A 92 6.90 -6.95 4.68
N GLY A 93 7.28 -6.29 5.77
CA GLY A 93 6.39 -5.46 6.58
C GLY A 93 5.78 -4.30 5.80
N THR A 94 6.50 -3.70 4.85
CA THR A 94 5.97 -2.62 4.00
C THR A 94 4.78 -3.09 3.17
N TRP A 95 4.87 -4.29 2.61
CA TRP A 95 3.81 -4.85 1.77
C TRP A 95 2.58 -5.23 2.59
N LEU A 96 2.79 -5.89 3.73
CA LEU A 96 1.70 -6.26 4.65
C LEU A 96 1.02 -5.03 5.22
N GLU A 97 1.77 -3.98 5.56
CA GLU A 97 1.21 -2.74 6.08
C GLU A 97 0.44 -1.97 4.99
N ALA A 98 0.90 -1.99 3.74
CA ALA A 98 0.17 -1.44 2.62
C ALA A 98 -1.18 -2.15 2.43
N GLN A 99 -1.19 -3.49 2.48
CA GLN A 99 -2.42 -4.28 2.39
C GLN A 99 -3.35 -4.00 3.58
N ARG A 100 -2.84 -4.02 4.81
CA ARG A 100 -3.62 -3.74 6.02
C ARG A 100 -4.31 -2.38 5.95
N LYS A 101 -3.60 -1.34 5.51
CA LYS A 101 -4.15 0.00 5.31
C LYS A 101 -5.26 0.02 4.25
N PHE A 102 -5.03 -0.65 3.14
CA PHE A 102 -6.02 -0.80 2.08
C PHE A 102 -7.29 -1.51 2.58
N ASP A 103 -7.14 -2.66 3.23
CA ASP A 103 -8.24 -3.48 3.76
C ASP A 103 -9.04 -2.74 4.83
N THR A 104 -8.35 -2.06 5.75
CA THR A 104 -9.00 -1.29 6.83
C THR A 104 -9.93 -0.22 6.25
N TYR A 105 -9.48 0.46 5.19
CA TYR A 105 -10.29 1.49 4.55
C TYR A 105 -11.43 0.90 3.70
N HIS A 106 -11.17 -0.19 2.97
CA HIS A 106 -12.19 -0.83 2.13
C HIS A 106 -13.28 -1.51 2.94
N SER A 107 -12.94 -2.06 4.11
CA SER A 107 -13.88 -2.73 5.01
C SER A 107 -14.72 -1.74 5.83
N ALA A 108 -14.28 -0.49 5.95
CA ALA A 108 -14.99 0.56 6.68
C ALA A 108 -16.06 1.29 5.82
N LYS A 109 -16.22 0.90 4.55
CA LYS A 109 -17.24 1.41 3.63
C LYS A 109 -18.51 0.57 3.74
#